data_AF-A0A399NVG0-F1
#
_entry.id   AF-A0A399NVG0-F1
#
_cell.length_a   1.000
_cell.length_b   1.000
_cell.length_c   1.000
_cell.angle_alpha   90.00
_cell.angle_beta   90.00
_cell.angle_gamma   90.00
#
_symmetry.space_group_name_H-M   'P 1'
#
loop_
_entity.id
_entity.type
_entity.pdbx_description
1 polymer ?
#
loop_
_entity_poly.entity_id
_entity_poly.type
_entity_poly.pdbx_seq_one_letter_code
_entity_poly.pdbx_strand_id
1 'polypeptide(L)' 'MRADRKLDRVTPAADVPTPAYDPSELDVQVTGGTVRGVRERGIEAWRGIPFAAPPRGDLRFRAPQPV' A
#
# COMPACT_ATOMS: atom_id res chain seq x y z
N MET A 1 -57.28 17.32 10.69
CA MET A 1 -56.10 17.21 11.58
C MET A 1 -55.95 15.76 12.00
N ARG A 2 -55.14 14.98 11.28
CA ARG A 2 -54.34 13.82 11.75
C ARG A 2 -53.43 13.44 10.58
N ALA A 3 -52.29 14.12 10.54
CA ALA A 3 -51.20 13.82 9.64
C ALA A 3 -50.30 12.83 10.37
N ASP A 4 -50.59 11.54 10.25
CA ASP A 4 -49.70 10.50 10.77
C ASP A 4 -48.75 10.08 9.65
N ARG A 5 -47.69 10.90 9.58
CA ARG A 5 -46.38 10.70 8.99
C ARG A 5 -46.08 9.20 8.84
N LYS A 6 -46.06 8.72 7.59
CA LYS A 6 -45.39 7.47 7.23
C LYS A 6 -43.99 7.54 7.84
N LEU A 7 -43.68 6.63 8.78
CA LEU A 7 -42.30 6.40 9.15
C LEU A 7 -41.64 5.76 7.94
N ASP A 8 -40.96 6.59 7.18
CA ASP A 8 -40.01 6.19 6.16
C ASP A 8 -39.07 5.20 6.85
N ARG A 9 -39.15 3.92 6.45
CA ARG A 9 -38.15 2.94 6.85
C ARG A 9 -36.83 3.45 6.28
N VAL A 10 -36.01 4.02 7.15
CA VAL A 10 -34.58 4.16 6.89
C VAL A 10 -34.05 2.73 6.82
N THR A 11 -33.93 2.20 5.62
CA THR A 11 -33.06 1.03 5.37
C THR A 11 -31.69 1.46 5.87
N PRO A 12 -31.05 0.77 6.83
CA PRO A 12 -29.68 1.08 7.15
C PRO A 12 -28.90 0.90 5.86
N ALA A 13 -28.21 1.97 5.43
CA ALA A 13 -27.25 1.88 4.36
C ALA A 13 -26.40 0.65 4.68
N ALA A 14 -26.46 -0.34 3.78
CA ALA A 14 -25.62 -1.52 3.88
C ALA A 14 -24.21 -1.03 4.19
N ASP A 15 -23.64 -1.58 5.26
CA ASP A 15 -22.26 -1.42 5.69
C ASP A 15 -21.37 -1.31 4.44
N VAL A 16 -21.07 -0.08 4.02
CA VAL A 16 -20.12 0.13 2.93
C VAL A 16 -18.84 -0.35 3.57
N PRO A 17 -18.23 -1.45 3.12
CA PRO A 17 -16.96 -1.84 3.68
C PRO A 17 -16.05 -0.64 3.43
N THR A 18 -15.76 0.08 4.51
CA THR A 18 -14.62 1.00 4.51
C THR A 18 -13.49 0.11 4.06
N PRO A 19 -12.81 0.37 2.92
CA PRO A 19 -11.76 -0.50 2.47
C PRO A 19 -10.80 -0.62 3.64
N ALA A 20 -10.83 -1.79 4.29
CA ALA A 20 -9.99 -2.04 5.42
C ALA A 20 -8.59 -1.87 4.86
N TYR A 21 -7.80 -1.00 5.48
CA TYR A 21 -6.42 -0.80 5.07
C TYR A 21 -5.75 -2.16 5.04
N ASP A 22 -5.52 -2.70 3.84
CA ASP A 22 -4.79 -3.92 3.64
C ASP A 22 -3.33 -3.53 3.45
N PRO A 23 -2.45 -3.74 4.44
CA PRO A 23 -1.04 -3.40 4.31
C PRO A 23 -0.34 -4.18 3.18
N SER A 24 -0.96 -5.25 2.66
CA SER A 24 -0.43 -6.06 1.56
C SER A 24 -0.83 -5.56 0.16
N GLU A 25 -1.72 -4.56 0.06
CA GLU A 25 -2.11 -3.95 -1.22
C GLU A 25 -0.89 -3.40 -2.00
N LEU A 26 0.15 -2.98 -1.27
CA LEU A 26 1.38 -2.41 -1.83
C LEU A 26 2.58 -3.35 -1.75
N ASP A 27 2.35 -4.65 -1.52
CA ASP A 27 3.41 -5.65 -1.60
C ASP A 27 3.70 -6.01 -3.07
N VAL A 28 4.91 -5.72 -3.54
CA VAL A 28 5.34 -5.98 -4.92
C VAL A 28 6.48 -6.99 -4.97
N GLN A 29 6.47 -7.88 -5.96
CA GLN A 29 7.56 -8.82 -6.21
C GLN A 29 8.66 -8.16 -7.06
N VAL A 30 9.90 -8.28 -6.60
CA VAL A 30 11.10 -7.92 -7.36
C VAL A 30 12.10 -9.07 -7.31
N THR A 31 13.20 -8.99 -8.09
CA THR A 31 14.23 -10.02 -8.12
C THR A 31 14.79 -10.36 -6.73
N GLY A 32 14.87 -9.37 -5.84
CA GLY A 32 15.34 -9.53 -4.45
C GLY A 32 14.29 -9.93 -3.42
N GLY A 33 13.06 -10.27 -3.84
CA GLY A 33 11.94 -10.68 -2.97
C GLY A 33 10.79 -9.68 -2.93
N THR A 34 9.97 -9.73 -1.88
CA THR A 34 8.81 -8.84 -1.71
C THR A 34 9.24 -7.50 -1.10
N VAL A 35 8.80 -6.39 -1.70
CA VAL A 35 8.94 -5.05 -1.13
C VAL A 35 7.57 -4.50 -0.79
N ARG A 36 7.42 -4.03 0.45
CA ARG A 36 6.22 -3.32 0.89
C ARG A 36 6.34 -1.82 0.63
N GLY A 37 5.35 -1.26 -0.04
CA GLY A 37 5.21 0.17 -0.27
C GLY A 37 4.45 0.90 0.83
N VAL A 38 4.37 2.21 0.68
CA VAL A 38 3.51 3.08 1.50
C VAL A 38 2.71 4.00 0.59
N ARG A 39 1.46 4.31 0.96
CA ARG A 39 0.65 5.34 0.32
C ARG A 39 0.66 6.60 1.19
N GLU A 40 1.32 7.65 0.73
CA GLU A 40 1.43 8.94 1.43
C GLU A 40 0.93 10.06 0.52
N ARG A 41 -0.04 10.86 0.99
CA ARG A 41 -0.56 12.03 0.24
C ARG A 41 -1.06 11.70 -1.18
N GLY A 42 -1.65 10.51 -1.34
CA GLY A 42 -2.14 10.04 -2.65
C GLY A 42 -1.07 9.50 -3.59
N ILE A 43 0.17 9.33 -3.11
CA ILE A 43 1.28 8.75 -3.87
C ILE A 43 1.68 7.42 -3.24
N GLU A 44 1.86 6.40 -4.07
CA GLU A 44 2.48 5.14 -3.66
C GLU A 44 3.99 5.23 -3.83
N ALA A 45 4.74 4.85 -2.79
CA ALA A 45 6.19 4.94 -2.78
C ALA A 45 6.81 3.67 -2.20
N TRP A 46 7.85 3.18 -2.87
CA TRP A 46 8.74 2.12 -2.39
C TRP A 46 10.15 2.70 -2.27
N ARG A 47 10.72 2.68 -1.06
CA ARG A 47 11.98 3.37 -0.73
C ARG A 47 13.01 2.37 -0.23
N GLY A 48 14.30 2.65 -0.46
CA GLY A 48 15.40 1.84 0.07
C GLY A 48 15.60 0.49 -0.62
N ILE A 49 15.01 0.28 -1.80
CA ILE A 49 15.17 -0.96 -2.58
C ILE A 49 16.60 -1.02 -3.11
N PRO A 50 17.42 -2.02 -2.72
CA PRO A 50 18.77 -2.12 -3.23
C PRO A 50 18.74 -2.62 -4.68
N PHE A 51 19.49 -1.95 -5.57
CA PHE A 51 19.66 -2.39 -6.96
C PHE A 51 21.04 -3.02 -7.19
N ALA A 52 21.97 -2.82 -6.26
CA ALA A 52 23.32 -3.34 -6.32
C ALA A 52 23.80 -3.74 -4.92
N ALA A 53 24.73 -4.70 -4.88
CA ALA A 53 25.44 -5.11 -3.69
C ALA A 53 26.21 -3.91 -3.08
N PRO A 54 26.31 -3.82 -1.73
CA PRO A 54 27.03 -2.74 -1.08
C PRO A 54 28.51 -2.64 -1.55
N PRO A 55 29.00 -1.46 -2.00
CA PRO A 55 30.33 -1.31 -2.57
C PRO A 55 31.43 -1.21 -1.50
N ARG A 56 31.53 -2.22 -0.63
CA ARG A 56 32.51 -2.31 0.47
C ARG A 56 33.56 -3.38 0.18
N GLY A 57 34.70 -3.31 0.88
CA GLY A 57 35.79 -4.29 0.75
C GLY A 57 36.29 -4.38 -0.69
N ASP A 58 36.37 -5.60 -1.21
CA ASP A 58 36.86 -5.91 -2.57
C ASP A 58 36.01 -5.30 -3.68
N LEU A 59 34.76 -4.92 -3.39
CA LEU A 59 33.87 -4.24 -4.33
C LEU A 59 34.14 -2.73 -4.42
N ARG A 60 35.00 -2.17 -3.57
CA ARG A 60 35.33 -0.73 -3.63
C ARG A 60 36.02 -0.42 -4.96
N PHE A 61 35.59 0.67 -5.61
CA PHE A 61 36.09 1.12 -6.91
C PHE A 61 35.86 0.11 -8.05
N ARG A 62 34.90 -0.81 -7.92
CA ARG A 62 34.45 -1.71 -8.98
C ARG A 62 33.08 -1.27 -9.52
N ALA A 63 32.73 -1.81 -10.69
CA ALA A 63 31.38 -1.65 -11.23
C ALA A 63 30.32 -2.26 -10.28
N PRO A 64 29.11 -1.68 -10.20
CA PRO A 64 28.04 -2.19 -9.36
C PRO A 64 27.69 -3.64 -9.74
N GLN A 65 27.51 -4.49 -8.74
CA GLN A 65 27.04 -5.87 -8.90
C GLN A 65 25.57 -5.94 -8.50
N PRO A 66 24.69 -6.62 -9.23
CA PRO A 66 23.27 -6.74 -8.86
C PRO A 66 23.09 -7.45 -7.50
N VAL A 67 21.93 -7.22 -6.87
CA VAL A 67 21.49 -7.94 -5.66
C VAL A 67 20.84 -9.28 -5.98
#